data_AF-A0A811S4F6-F1
#
_entry.id   AF-A0A811S4F6-F1
#
_cell.length_a   1.000
_cell.length_b   1.000
_cell.length_c   1.000
_cell.angle_alpha   90.00
_cell.angle_beta   90.00
_cell.angle_gamma   90.00
#
_symmetry.space_group_name_H-M   'P 1'
#
loop_
_entity.id
_entity.type
_entity.pdbx_description
1 polymer ?
#
loop_
_entity_poly.entity_id
_entity_poly.type
_entity_poly.pdbx_seq_one_letter_code
_entity_poly.pdbx_strand_id
1 'polypeptide(L)'
;MAPSQMNLSAVLLVVVLLPVVMAARESVFVGKDHCGDEHQSGNYKGICIGLIHDAACNRVCVDESSDNSGGVCDFLQCWCITRCTSETEAVASAPIRQ
;
A
#
# COMPACT_ATOMS: atom_id res chain seq x y z
N MET A 1 -39.06 -15.59 -32.79
CA MET A 1 -37.96 -14.94 -32.06
C MET A 1 -36.75 -14.92 -32.99
N ALA A 2 -36.25 -13.74 -33.34
CA ALA A 2 -35.07 -13.63 -34.22
C ALA A 2 -33.79 -13.90 -33.40
N PRO A 3 -32.80 -14.64 -33.93
CA PRO A 3 -31.53 -14.81 -33.26
C PRO A 3 -30.80 -13.46 -33.22
N SER A 4 -30.48 -12.98 -32.03
CA SER A 4 -29.65 -11.77 -31.86
C SER A 4 -28.27 -12.06 -32.46
N GLN A 5 -27.89 -11.29 -33.46
CA GLN A 5 -26.57 -11.36 -34.08
C GLN A 5 -25.54 -10.91 -33.02
N MET A 6 -24.86 -11.87 -32.38
CA MET A 6 -23.77 -11.58 -31.46
C MET A 6 -22.65 -10.94 -32.28
N ASN A 7 -22.40 -9.65 -32.03
CA ASN A 7 -21.29 -8.92 -32.63
C ASN A 7 -19.97 -9.57 -32.19
N LEU A 8 -19.49 -10.54 -32.98
CA LEU A 8 -18.24 -11.26 -32.75
C LEU A 8 -17.07 -10.30 -32.54
N SER A 9 -17.11 -9.12 -33.16
CA SER A 9 -16.16 -8.03 -32.96
C SER A 9 -16.15 -7.47 -31.53
N ALA A 10 -17.33 -7.26 -30.92
CA ALA A 10 -17.44 -6.80 -29.54
C ALA A 10 -16.98 -7.89 -28.55
N VAL A 11 -17.28 -9.16 -28.84
CA VAL A 11 -16.82 -10.30 -28.02
C VAL A 11 -15.30 -10.42 -28.07
N LEU A 12 -14.69 -10.27 -29.27
CA LEU A 12 -13.24 -10.30 -29.43
C LEU A 12 -12.57 -9.15 -28.66
N LEU A 13 -13.12 -7.94 -28.70
CA LEU A 13 -12.61 -6.79 -27.94
C LEU A 13 -12.66 -7.04 -26.43
N VAL A 14 -13.76 -7.58 -25.91
CA VAL A 14 -13.90 -7.89 -24.47
C VAL A 14 -12.92 -8.99 -24.06
N VAL A 15 -12.81 -10.09 -24.83
CA VAL A 15 -11.95 -11.23 -24.49
C VAL A 15 -10.45 -10.90 -24.63
N VAL A 16 -10.07 -10.01 -25.56
CA VAL A 16 -8.66 -9.63 -25.76
C VAL A 16 -8.23 -8.49 -24.82
N LEU A 17 -9.10 -7.52 -24.51
CA LEU A 17 -8.74 -6.37 -23.68
C LEU A 17 -8.79 -6.65 -22.18
N LEU A 18 -9.70 -7.50 -21.68
CA LEU A 18 -9.77 -7.82 -20.25
C LEU A 18 -8.49 -8.50 -19.69
N PRO A 19 -7.84 -9.47 -20.37
CA PRO A 19 -6.63 -10.10 -19.83
C PRO A 19 -5.40 -9.18 -19.85
N VAL A 20 -5.36 -8.15 -20.71
CA VAL A 20 -4.29 -7.13 -20.69
C VAL A 20 -4.30 -6.35 -19.37
N VAL A 21 -5.47 -6.17 -18.75
CA VAL A 21 -5.59 -5.52 -17.42
C VAL A 21 -5.11 -6.44 -16.29
N MET A 22 -5.10 -7.77 -16.50
CA MET A 22 -4.69 -8.74 -15.47
C MET A 22 -3.22 -9.15 -15.54
N ALA A 23 -2.55 -8.99 -16.70
CA ALA A 23 -1.15 -9.40 -16.89
C ALA A 23 -0.10 -8.35 -16.46
N ALA A 24 -0.53 -7.16 -16.02
CA ALA A 24 0.37 -6.11 -15.50
C ALA A 24 0.34 -6.00 -13.97
N ARG A 25 0.05 -7.10 -13.27
CA ARG A 25 0.23 -7.20 -11.80
C ARG A 25 1.39 -8.12 -11.46
N GLU A 26 2.54 -7.86 -12.07
CA GLU A 26 3.78 -8.00 -11.32
C GLU A 26 4.04 -6.63 -10.72
N SER A 27 3.38 -6.34 -9.60
CA SER A 27 3.87 -5.32 -8.70
C SER A 27 5.24 -5.81 -8.27
N VAL A 28 6.29 -5.35 -8.95
CA VAL A 28 7.63 -5.35 -8.39
C VAL A 28 7.49 -4.52 -7.13
N PHE A 29 7.28 -5.22 -6.02
CA PHE A 29 7.34 -4.68 -4.68
C PHE A 29 8.77 -4.20 -4.51
N VAL A 30 9.02 -2.97 -4.96
CA VAL A 30 10.12 -2.17 -4.44
C VAL A 30 9.64 -1.77 -3.04
N GLY A 31 9.63 -2.76 -2.14
CA GLY A 31 9.60 -2.48 -0.71
C GLY A 31 10.82 -1.60 -0.48
N LYS A 32 10.60 -0.31 -0.33
CA LYS A 32 11.55 0.48 0.42
C LYS A 32 11.55 -0.17 1.80
N ASP A 33 12.67 -0.74 2.20
CA ASP A 33 12.82 -1.40 3.50
C ASP A 33 12.64 -0.34 4.61
N HIS A 34 11.38 -0.05 4.93
CA HIS A 34 11.00 0.74 6.07
C HIS A 34 11.00 -0.19 7.28
N CYS A 35 11.74 0.16 8.33
CA CYS A 35 11.79 -0.67 9.53
C CYS A 35 10.51 -0.58 10.39
N GLY A 36 9.53 0.22 10.00
CA GLY A 36 8.22 0.31 10.65
C GLY A 36 7.16 -0.50 9.91
N ASP A 37 6.13 -0.90 10.66
CA ASP A 37 4.95 -1.55 10.11
C ASP A 37 4.13 -0.59 9.24
N GLU A 38 3.47 -1.14 8.23
CA GLU A 38 2.56 -0.39 7.36
C GLU A 38 1.11 -0.63 7.78
N HIS A 39 0.33 0.44 7.89
CA HIS A 39 -1.10 0.34 8.11
C HIS A 39 -1.86 1.34 7.24
N GLN A 40 -3.09 1.00 6.87
CA GLN A 40 -3.93 1.91 6.11
C GLN A 40 -4.29 3.14 6.97
N SER A 41 -4.19 4.34 6.39
CA SER A 41 -4.63 5.57 7.06
C SER A 41 -6.14 5.54 7.29
N GLY A 42 -6.56 5.81 8.54
CA GLY A 42 -7.98 5.99 8.87
C GLY A 42 -8.50 7.38 8.48
N ASN A 43 -7.62 8.37 8.39
CA ASN A 43 -8.00 9.76 8.21
C ASN A 43 -7.90 10.26 6.76
N TYR A 44 -7.06 9.65 5.91
CA TYR A 44 -6.95 10.03 4.51
C TYR A 44 -8.23 9.71 3.73
N LYS A 45 -8.69 10.63 2.88
CA LYS A 45 -9.93 10.50 2.11
C LYS A 45 -9.66 10.59 0.61
N GLY A 46 -10.28 9.68 -0.15
CA GLY A 46 -10.21 9.65 -1.60
C GLY A 46 -9.10 8.73 -2.13
N ILE A 47 -8.87 8.83 -3.45
CA ILE A 47 -7.87 8.03 -4.16
C ILE A 47 -6.48 8.59 -3.86
N CYS A 48 -5.52 7.71 -3.58
CA CYS A 48 -4.11 8.07 -3.38
C CYS A 48 -3.31 7.65 -4.61
N ILE A 49 -2.91 8.61 -5.45
CA ILE A 49 -2.05 8.31 -6.60
C ILE A 49 -0.61 8.67 -6.23
N GLY A 50 0.29 7.68 -6.22
CA GLY A 50 1.72 7.88 -5.97
C GLY A 50 2.30 8.96 -6.87
N LEU A 51 3.31 9.69 -6.37
CA LEU A 51 3.88 10.92 -6.97
C LEU A 51 2.99 12.17 -6.94
N ILE A 52 1.66 12.04 -7.02
CA ILE A 52 0.75 13.19 -7.01
C ILE A 52 0.27 13.49 -5.58
N HIS A 53 -0.09 12.44 -4.83
CA HIS A 53 -0.74 12.56 -3.52
C HIS A 53 0.16 12.13 -2.35
N ASP A 54 1.39 11.69 -2.61
CA ASP A 54 2.31 11.23 -1.54
C ASP A 54 2.54 12.30 -0.47
N ALA A 55 2.71 13.56 -0.86
CA ALA A 55 2.89 14.65 0.10
C ALA A 55 1.65 14.85 0.99
N ALA A 56 0.45 14.68 0.44
CA ALA A 56 -0.80 14.79 1.17
C ALA A 56 -1.00 13.57 2.10
N CYS A 57 -0.76 12.37 1.60
CA CYS A 57 -0.80 11.14 2.39
C CYS A 57 0.20 11.19 3.55
N ASN A 58 1.44 11.58 3.27
CA ASN A 58 2.49 11.72 4.28
C ASN A 58 2.08 12.67 5.40
N ARG A 59 1.54 13.84 5.05
CA ARG A 59 1.06 14.81 6.05
C ARG A 59 -0.06 14.22 6.91
N VAL A 60 -1.05 13.58 6.29
CA VAL A 60 -2.16 12.96 7.02
C VAL A 60 -1.66 11.89 7.99
N CYS A 61 -0.73 11.04 7.56
CA CYS A 61 -0.18 9.99 8.42
C CYS A 61 0.58 10.55 9.63
N VAL A 62 1.35 11.62 9.46
CA VAL A 62 2.05 12.31 10.58
C VAL A 62 1.05 12.99 11.53
N ASP A 63 -0.04 13.56 10.99
CA ASP A 63 -1.10 14.17 11.81
C ASP A 63 -2.00 13.11 12.49
N GLU A 64 -2.10 11.90 11.93
CA GLU A 64 -2.95 10.80 12.42
C GLU A 64 -2.39 10.15 13.69
N SER A 65 -1.06 10.00 13.79
CA SER A 65 -0.41 9.47 14.99
C SER A 65 1.03 9.95 15.10
N SER A 66 1.47 10.26 16.33
CA SER A 66 2.89 10.53 16.62
C SER A 66 3.80 9.32 16.41
N ASP A 67 3.21 8.12 16.40
CA ASP A 67 3.91 6.87 16.18
C ASP A 67 4.20 6.63 14.70
N ASN A 68 3.63 7.44 13.81
CA ASN A 68 3.90 7.38 12.38
C ASN A 68 5.16 8.20 12.03
N SER A 69 5.95 7.64 11.11
CA SER A 69 7.11 8.32 10.52
C SER A 69 6.75 9.06 9.24
N GLY A 70 5.68 8.63 8.56
CA GLY A 70 5.21 9.19 7.31
C GLY A 70 4.16 8.31 6.65
N GLY A 71 3.94 8.53 5.36
CA GLY A 71 3.04 7.71 4.56
C GLY A 71 3.28 7.81 3.06
N VAL A 72 2.81 6.80 2.34
CA VAL A 72 2.95 6.63 0.89
C VAL A 72 1.63 6.18 0.27
N CYS A 73 1.38 6.60 -0.97
CA CYS A 73 0.28 6.03 -1.74
C CYS A 73 0.68 4.67 -2.31
N ASP A 74 -0.03 3.62 -1.92
CA ASP A 74 0.08 2.30 -2.52
C ASP A 74 -1.30 1.67 -2.78
N PHE A 75 -1.43 0.96 -3.90
CA PHE A 75 -2.69 0.38 -4.39
C PHE A 75 -3.88 1.34 -4.31
N LEU A 76 -3.69 2.60 -4.73
CA LEU A 76 -4.70 3.67 -4.71
C LEU A 76 -5.18 4.10 -3.32
N GLN A 77 -4.48 3.66 -2.26
CA GLN A 77 -4.79 3.93 -0.87
C GLN A 77 -3.59 4.59 -0.18
N CYS A 78 -3.84 5.33 0.90
CA CYS A 78 -2.77 5.91 1.70
C CYS A 78 -2.37 4.94 2.80
N TRP A 79 -1.10 4.57 2.82
CA TRP A 79 -0.49 3.69 3.83
C TRP A 79 0.46 4.51 4.69
N CYS A 80 0.25 4.46 6.00
CA CYS A 80 1.11 5.07 6.99
C CYS A 80 2.16 4.06 7.44
N ILE A 81 3.37 4.55 7.66
CA ILE A 81 4.53 3.76 8.09
C ILE A 81 4.84 4.15 9.53
N THR A 82 4.82 3.20 10.45
CA THR A 82 5.14 3.45 11.86
C THR A 82 6.62 3.76 12.05
N ARG A 83 6.98 4.31 13.19
CA ARG A 83 8.39 4.48 13.59
C ARG A 83 8.95 3.15 14.04
N CYS A 84 10.22 2.94 13.73
CA CYS A 84 10.92 1.74 14.13
C CYS A 84 11.12 1.74 15.64
N THR A 85 10.63 0.72 16.33
CA THR A 85 10.91 0.52 17.74
C THR A 85 12.30 -0.09 17.86
N SER A 86 13.27 0.66 18.37
CA SER A 86 14.51 0.03 18.84
C SER A 86 14.15 -0.82 20.05
N GLU A 87 14.20 -2.14 19.91
CA GLU A 87 14.12 -3.05 21.05
C GLU A 87 15.25 -2.65 22.00
N THR A 88 14.89 -1.99 23.11
CA THR A 88 15.82 -1.85 24.23
C THR A 88 15.88 -3.22 24.87
N GLU A 89 16.79 -4.07 24.40
CA GLU A 89 17.14 -5.29 25.10
C GLU A 89 17.63 -4.91 26.50
N ALA A 90 16.75 -5.03 27.48
CA ALA A 90 17.14 -4.89 28.88
C ALA A 90 18.07 -6.06 29.21
N VAL A 91 19.39 -5.82 29.12
CA VAL A 91 20.41 -6.75 29.58
C VAL A 91 20.23 -6.93 31.09
N ALA A 92 19.50 -7.96 31.48
CA ALA A 92 19.42 -8.40 32.86
C ALA A 92 20.82 -8.85 33.29
N SER A 93 21.52 -7.98 34.02
CA SER A 93 22.80 -8.34 34.63
C SER A 93 22.54 -9.41 35.69
N ALA A 94 22.96 -10.65 35.43
CA ALA A 94 22.86 -11.74 36.38
C ALA A 94 23.66 -11.44 37.65
N PRO A 95 23.17 -11.81 38.85
CA PRO A 95 23.90 -11.56 40.09
C PRO A 95 25.17 -12.43 40.15
N ILE A 96 26.30 -11.78 40.40
CA ILE A 96 27.57 -12.45 40.73
C ILE A 96 27.38 -13.10 42.11
N ARG A 97 27.37 -14.43 42.15
CA ARG A 97 27.48 -15.17 43.42
C ARG A 97 28.96 -15.22 43.82
N GLN A 98 29.28 -14.54 44.91
CA GLN A 98 30.52 -14.72 45.67
C GLN A 98 30.38 -15.92 46.62
#